data_AF-A0A8H7KML9-F1
#
_entry.id   AF-A0A8H7KML9-F1
#
_cell.length_a   1.000
_cell.length_b   1.000
_cell.length_c   1.000
_cell.angle_alpha   90.00
_cell.angle_beta   90.00
_cell.angle_gamma   90.00
#
_symmetry.space_group_name_H-M   'P 1'
#
loop_
_entity.id
_entity.type
_entity.pdbx_description
1 polymer ?
#
loop_
_entity_poly.entity_id
_entity_poly.type
_entity_poly.pdbx_seq_one_letter_code
_entity_poly.pdbx_strand_id
1 'polypeptide(L)'
;MADILLRIAYHFPNGSDVGDLRAFRAYQSFEGSDEPEIEIYKFLHPMTGDQRANTTFYRKNLNTGNYETAGSMEWNNDWSGRITWGIDTFDMRECRKKNKEASK
;
A
#
# COMPACT_ATOMS: atom_id res chain seq x y z
N MET A 1 -3.77 25.62 -4.76
CA MET A 1 -3.71 24.46 -3.84
C MET A 1 -2.63 23.58 -4.42
N ALA A 2 -1.57 23.28 -3.68
CA ALA A 2 -0.49 22.43 -4.20
C ALA A 2 -1.01 20.99 -4.34
N ASP A 3 -0.72 20.33 -5.46
CA ASP A 3 -1.16 18.96 -5.67
C ASP A 3 -0.36 17.99 -4.80
N ILE A 4 -1.05 16.98 -4.28
CA ILE A 4 -0.42 15.90 -3.51
C ILE A 4 0.18 14.91 -4.51
N LEU A 5 1.48 14.67 -4.40
CA LEU A 5 2.20 13.68 -5.18
C LEU A 5 2.39 12.41 -4.33
N LEU A 6 2.02 11.26 -4.90
CA LEU A 6 2.20 9.95 -4.28
C LEU A 6 3.21 9.13 -5.08
N ARG A 7 4.27 8.67 -4.40
CA ARG A 7 5.26 7.77 -4.98
C ARG A 7 5.20 6.42 -4.30
N ILE A 8 5.15 5.35 -5.11
CA ILE A 8 5.18 3.96 -4.64
C ILE A 8 6.57 3.40 -4.89
N ALA A 9 7.20 2.85 -3.85
CA ALA A 9 8.47 2.14 -3.95
C ALA A 9 8.30 0.69 -3.57
N TYR A 10 8.57 -0.22 -4.49
CA TYR A 10 8.58 -1.65 -4.20
C TYR A 10 9.81 -2.00 -3.39
N HIS A 11 9.61 -2.80 -2.34
CA HIS A 11 10.67 -3.17 -1.42
C HIS A 11 10.87 -4.68 -1.45
N PHE A 12 11.82 -5.10 -2.29
CA PHE A 12 12.29 -6.47 -2.34
C PHE A 12 13.43 -6.64 -1.33
N PRO A 13 13.36 -7.59 -0.39
CA PRO A 13 14.52 -7.89 0.46
C PRO A 13 15.65 -8.46 -0.38
N ASN A 14 16.87 -8.13 0.04
CA ASN A 14 18.09 -8.65 -0.57
C ASN A 14 18.06 -10.19 -0.59
N GLY A 15 18.05 -10.77 -1.79
CA GLY A 15 18.19 -12.22 -2.01
C GLY A 15 16.89 -12.99 -2.29
N SER A 16 15.73 -12.35 -2.41
CA SER A 16 14.54 -13.02 -2.95
C SER A 16 14.43 -12.78 -4.46
N ASP A 17 14.53 -13.85 -5.26
CA ASP A 17 14.13 -13.86 -6.69
C ASP A 17 12.60 -13.72 -6.87
N VAL A 18 11.86 -13.71 -5.75
CA VAL A 18 10.42 -13.52 -5.70
C VAL A 18 10.15 -12.02 -5.55
N GLY A 19 10.05 -11.33 -6.69
CA GLY A 19 9.63 -9.94 -6.75
C GLY A 19 8.16 -9.78 -6.38
N ASP A 20 7.80 -9.93 -5.09
CA ASP A 20 6.42 -9.78 -4.66
C ASP A 20 6.04 -8.30 -4.54
N LEU A 21 5.26 -7.82 -5.52
CA LEU A 21 4.78 -6.44 -5.61
C LEU A 21 3.86 -6.03 -4.46
N ARG A 22 3.42 -6.97 -3.62
CA ARG A 22 2.58 -6.71 -2.45
C ARG A 22 3.37 -6.19 -1.26
N ALA A 23 4.71 -6.19 -1.34
CA ALA A 23 5.61 -5.52 -0.40
C ALA A 23 6.10 -4.18 -0.99
N PHE A 24 5.53 -3.08 -0.52
CA PHE A 24 5.86 -1.75 -1.01
C PHE A 24 5.70 -0.68 0.07
N ARG A 25 6.22 0.51 -0.20
CA ARG A 25 6.10 1.70 0.65
C ARG A 25 5.52 2.85 -0.15
N ALA A 26 4.71 3.67 0.49
CA ALA A 26 4.12 4.86 -0.11
C ALA A 26 4.71 6.11 0.53
N TYR A 27 5.11 7.05 -0.32
CA TYR A 27 5.68 8.34 0.04
C TYR A 27 4.78 9.46 -0.47
N GLN A 28 4.66 10.52 0.33
CA GLN A 28 3.91 11.71 0.02
C GLN A 28 4.86 12.91 -0.11
N SER A 29 4.63 13.71 -1.14
CA SER A 29 5.23 15.04 -1.31
C SER A 29 4.20 16.03 -1.87
N PHE A 30 4.58 17.30 -1.95
CA PHE A 30 3.74 18.36 -2.46
C PHE A 30 4.42 19.00 -3.67
N GLU A 31 3.65 19.23 -4.74
CA GLU A 31 4.16 19.90 -5.92
C GLU A 31 4.67 21.31 -5.58
N GLY A 32 5.90 21.63 -6.00
CA GLY A 32 6.54 22.92 -5.73
C GLY A 32 7.06 23.12 -4.30
N SER A 33 7.11 22.05 -3.49
CA SER A 33 7.66 22.08 -2.13
C SER A 33 9.09 21.54 -2.12
N ASP A 34 9.99 22.23 -1.41
CA ASP A 34 11.36 21.76 -1.13
C ASP A 34 11.41 20.75 0.06
N GLU A 35 10.28 20.57 0.76
CA GLU A 35 10.19 19.59 1.84
C GLU A 35 10.45 18.16 1.34
N PRO A 36 11.20 17.35 2.10
CA PRO A 36 11.51 15.98 1.72
C PRO A 36 10.24 15.12 1.68
N GLU A 37 10.27 14.09 0.83
CA GLU A 37 9.18 13.11 0.79
C GLU A 37 9.02 12.40 2.14
N ILE A 38 7.76 12.26 2.57
CA ILE A 38 7.41 11.63 3.84
C ILE A 38 6.86 10.23 3.57
N GLU A 39 7.47 9.20 4.16
CA GLU A 39 6.90 7.84 4.12
C GLU A 39 5.62 7.80 4.96
N ILE A 40 4.48 7.50 4.31
CA ILE A 40 3.15 7.53 4.95
C ILE A 40 2.59 6.14 5.21
N TYR A 41 2.92 5.16 4.35
CA TYR A 41 2.48 3.77 4.51
C TYR A 41 3.60 2.78 4.19
N LYS A 42 3.53 1.63 4.86
CA LYS A 42 4.38 0.47 4.65
C LYS A 42 3.52 -0.78 4.55
N PHE A 43 3.62 -1.51 3.45
CA PHE A 43 2.93 -2.78 3.19
C PHE A 43 3.94 -3.91 3.32
N LEU A 44 3.63 -4.88 4.17
CA LEU A 44 4.47 -6.04 4.45
C LEU A 44 3.74 -7.32 4.06
N HIS A 45 4.24 -8.00 3.05
CA HIS A 45 3.78 -9.33 2.65
C HIS A 45 4.74 -10.41 3.19
N PRO A 46 4.24 -11.50 3.80
CA PRO A 46 5.06 -12.61 4.24
C PRO A 46 5.80 -13.27 3.06
N MET A 47 7.08 -13.57 3.26
CA MET A 47 8.00 -13.97 2.18
C MET A 47 8.16 -15.47 2.09
N THR A 48 7.04 -16.19 2.08
CA THR A 48 7.04 -17.65 1.98
C THR A 48 6.82 -18.17 0.56
N GLY A 49 6.69 -17.26 -0.42
CA GLY A 49 6.22 -17.63 -1.78
C GLY A 49 4.74 -18.05 -1.80
N ASP A 50 4.05 -17.94 -0.67
CA ASP A 50 2.63 -18.24 -0.54
C ASP A 50 1.80 -17.04 -1.00
N GLN A 51 1.20 -17.17 -2.17
CA GLN A 51 0.32 -16.16 -2.76
C GLN A 51 -0.95 -15.90 -1.94
N ARG A 52 -1.26 -16.70 -0.91
CA ARG A 52 -2.41 -16.53 -0.02
C ARG A 52 -2.04 -15.94 1.34
N ALA A 53 -0.78 -15.60 1.55
CA ALA A 53 -0.36 -14.97 2.79
C ALA A 53 -1.04 -13.60 2.96
N ASN A 54 -1.30 -13.18 4.19
CA ASN A 54 -1.93 -11.88 4.44
C ASN A 54 -0.89 -10.77 4.41
N THR A 55 -1.13 -9.70 3.63
CA THR A 55 -0.33 -8.47 3.70
C THR A 55 -0.84 -7.61 4.84
N THR A 56 0.02 -7.24 5.78
CA THR A 56 -0.31 -6.24 6.80
C THR A 56 0.25 -4.90 6.36
N PHE A 57 -0.54 -3.83 6.49
CA PHE A 57 -0.07 -2.49 6.20
C PHE A 57 -0.16 -1.57 7.41
N TYR A 58 0.83 -0.70 7.49
CA TYR A 58 1.06 0.20 8.60
C TYR A 58 1.02 1.63 8.10
N ARG A 59 0.41 2.51 8.88
CA ARG A 59 0.40 3.96 8.65
C ARG A 59 1.40 4.60 9.59
N LYS A 60 2.18 5.55 9.08
CA LYS A 60 3.04 6.38 9.93
C LYS A 60 2.21 7.46 10.63
N ASN A 61 2.31 7.52 11.95
CA ASN A 61 1.79 8.62 12.74
C ASN A 61 2.77 9.80 12.62
N LEU A 62 2.35 10.89 11.98
CA LEU A 62 3.23 12.03 11.72
C LEU A 62 3.59 12.81 13.00
N ASN A 63 2.81 12.67 14.08
CA ASN A 63 3.08 13.34 15.35
C ASN A 63 4.13 12.60 16.18
N THR A 64 4.12 11.26 16.16
CA THR A 64 5.02 10.42 16.99
C THR A 64 6.17 9.79 16.20
N GLY A 65 6.07 9.78 14.87
CA GLY A 65 7.01 9.11 13.98
C GLY A 65 6.88 7.57 13.93
N ASN A 66 5.99 6.99 14.74
CA ASN A 66 5.80 5.55 14.85
C ASN A 66 4.87 4.99 13.78
N TYR A 67 5.06 3.72 13.43
CA TYR A 67 4.16 2.99 12.54
C TYR A 67 3.11 2.24 13.34
N GLU A 68 1.86 2.43 12.97
CA GLU A 68 0.71 1.80 13.59
C GLU A 68 0.03 0.89 12.57
N THR A 69 -0.49 -0.27 13.02
CA THR A 69 -1.25 -1.17 12.15
C THR A 69 -2.49 -0.45 11.65
N ALA A 70 -2.59 -0.27 10.33
CA ALA A 70 -3.73 0.40 9.70
C ALA A 70 -4.72 -0.61 9.12
N GLY A 71 -4.27 -1.83 8.83
CA GLY A 71 -5.14 -2.92 8.40
C GLY A 71 -4.37 -4.08 7.77
N SER A 72 -5.13 -4.97 7.13
CA SER A 72 -4.60 -6.15 6.47
C SER A 72 -5.31 -6.44 5.16
N MET A 73 -4.67 -7.20 4.29
CA MET A 73 -5.21 -7.67 3.04
C MET A 73 -5.08 -9.19 2.98
N GLU A 74 -6.21 -9.86 2.85
CA GLU A 74 -6.30 -11.29 2.61
C GLU A 74 -6.36 -11.52 1.10
N TRP A 75 -5.39 -12.25 0.56
CA TRP A 75 -5.26 -12.48 -0.87
C TRP A 75 -5.91 -13.80 -1.28
N ASN A 76 -6.79 -13.73 -2.28
CA ASN A 76 -7.35 -14.93 -2.92
C ASN A 76 -6.42 -15.43 -4.04
N ASN A 77 -5.76 -14.51 -4.73
CA ASN A 77 -4.76 -14.72 -5.78
C ASN A 77 -3.95 -13.43 -6.00
N ASP A 78 -3.14 -13.36 -7.07
CA ASP A 78 -2.29 -12.21 -7.41
C ASP A 78 -3.00 -10.88 -7.67
N TRP A 79 -4.31 -10.89 -7.93
CA TRP A 79 -5.04 -9.71 -8.41
C TRP A 79 -6.33 -9.44 -7.65
N SER A 80 -6.68 -10.28 -6.68
CA SER A 80 -7.92 -10.20 -5.92
C SER A 80 -7.73 -10.65 -4.48
N GLY A 81 -8.55 -10.05 -3.63
CA GLY A 81 -8.45 -10.21 -2.20
C GLY A 81 -9.47 -9.33 -1.50
N ARG A 82 -9.42 -9.36 -0.18
CA ARG A 82 -10.23 -8.54 0.71
C ARG A 82 -9.32 -7.65 1.53
N ILE A 83 -9.71 -6.40 1.68
CA ILE A 83 -8.98 -5.41 2.47
C ILE A 83 -9.79 -5.14 3.72
N THR A 84 -9.14 -5.24 4.88
CA THR A 84 -9.73 -4.91 6.17
C THR A 84 -9.10 -3.63 6.71
N TRP A 85 -9.93 -2.63 6.99
CA TRP A 85 -9.58 -1.39 7.67
C TRP A 85 -10.36 -1.29 8.98
N GLY A 86 -9.68 -1.42 10.11
CA GLY A 86 -10.36 -1.44 11.41
C GLY A 86 -11.36 -2.59 11.50
N ILE A 87 -12.66 -2.28 11.51
CA ILE A 87 -13.76 -3.26 11.58
C ILE A 87 -14.38 -3.58 10.21
N ASP A 88 -14.09 -2.79 9.18
CA ASP A 88 -14.71 -2.92 7.87
C ASP A 88 -13.84 -3.76 6.95
N THR A 89 -14.48 -4.65 6.18
CA THR A 89 -13.83 -5.48 5.17
C THR A 89 -14.48 -5.25 3.82
N PHE A 90 -13.68 -4.90 2.82
CA PHE A 90 -14.10 -4.60 1.46
C PHE A 90 -13.46 -5.57 0.46
N ASP A 91 -14.15 -5.84 -0.65
CA ASP A 91 -13.50 -6.53 -1.78
C ASP A 91 -12.56 -5.55 -2.50
N MET A 92 -11.38 -6.01 -2.91
CA MET A 92 -10.44 -5.16 -3.65
C MET A 92 -11.05 -4.51 -4.90
N ARG A 93 -12.07 -5.12 -5.52
CA ARG A 93 -12.79 -4.56 -6.67
C ARG A 93 -13.55 -3.28 -6.30
N GLU A 94 -14.05 -3.20 -5.07
CA GLU A 94 -14.79 -2.03 -4.57
C GLU A 94 -13.85 -0.86 -4.28
N CYS A 95 -12.58 -1.16 -3.96
CA CYS A 95 -11.55 -0.17 -3.70
C CYS A 95 -10.91 0.44 -4.95
N ARG A 96 -11.22 -0.10 -6.15
CA ARG A 96 -10.68 0.42 -7.41
C ARG A 96 -11.33 1.77 -7.73
N LYS A 97 -10.52 2.71 -8.24
CA LYS A 97 -11.04 3.96 -8.80
C LYS A 97 -12.04 3.60 -9.91
N LYS A 98 -13.28 4.10 -9.81
CA LYS A 98 -14.26 3.95 -10.88
C LYS A 98 -13.65 4.46 -12.19
N ASN A 99 -13.75 3.67 -13.26
CA ASN A 99 -13.37 4.13 -14.58
C ASN A 99 -14.11 5.43 -14.89
N LYS A 100 -13.41 6.41 -15.48
CA LYS A 100 -14.07 7.61 -16.00
C LYS A 100 -15.11 7.17 -17.02
N GLU A 101 -16.27 7.80 -17.07
CA GLU A 101 -17.30 7.51 -18.09
C GLU A 101 -16.76 7.67 -19.52
N ALA A 102 -15.67 8.45 -19.70
CA ALA A 102 -14.98 8.64 -20.97
C ALA A 102 -13.93 7.56 -21.31
N SER A 103 -13.71 6.56 -20.46
CA SER A 103 -12.80 5.45 -20.75
C SER A 103 -13.54 4.38 -21.54
N LYS A 104 -13.39 4.41 -22.87
CA LYS A 104 -13.77 3.32 -23.77
C LYS A 104 -12.81 2.13 -23.64
#